data_AF-A0A5K7Z2P2-F1
#
_entry.id   AF-A0A5K7Z2P2-F1
#
_cell.length_a   1.000
_cell.length_b   1.000
_cell.length_c   1.000
_cell.angle_alpha   90.00
_cell.angle_beta   90.00
_cell.angle_gamma   90.00
#
_symmetry.space_group_name_H-M   'P 1'
#
loop_
_entity.id
_entity.type
_entity.pdbx_description
1 polymer ?
#
loop_
_entity_poly.entity_id
_entity_poly.type
_entity_poly.pdbx_seq_one_letter_code
_entity_poly.pdbx_strand_id
1 'polypeptide(L)'
;MTYYPIVSRNQRQMDHRPLPDFYMEDFSILGFQVSDCHRAEQILGANSFSLKDSDGSMAVYIETAAGIEDVVQLLKEGGVACEIADVAEGMYQG
;
A
#
# COMPACT_ATOMS: atom_id res chain seq x y z
N MET A 1 10.95 7.19 -8.16
CA MET A 1 10.67 7.55 -6.77
C MET A 1 9.22 7.99 -6.61
N THR A 2 8.43 7.27 -5.79
CA THR A 2 7.02 7.61 -5.50
C THR A 2 6.56 6.94 -4.21
N TYR A 3 5.39 7.33 -3.71
CA TYR A 3 4.74 6.66 -2.59
C TYR A 3 3.81 5.56 -3.09
N TYR A 4 3.92 4.39 -2.48
CA TYR A 4 3.05 3.25 -2.73
C TYR A 4 2.11 3.07 -1.54
N PRO A 5 0.78 3.12 -1.73
CA PRO A 5 -0.17 2.87 -0.66
C PRO A 5 -0.03 1.44 -0.12
N ILE A 6 -0.27 1.28 1.18
CA ILE A 6 -0.35 0.02 1.91
C ILE A 6 -1.80 -0.17 2.31
N VAL A 7 -2.44 -1.20 1.77
CA VAL A 7 -3.86 -1.49 2.00
C VAL A 7 -4.01 -2.90 2.57
N SER A 8 -4.96 -3.11 3.49
CA SER A 8 -5.21 -4.45 3.98
C SER A 8 -5.99 -5.24 2.94
N ARG A 9 -5.64 -6.52 2.76
CA ARG A 9 -6.42 -7.46 1.95
C ARG A 9 -7.88 -7.55 2.38
N ASN A 10 -8.17 -7.24 3.65
CA ASN A 10 -9.51 -7.32 4.24
C ASN A 10 -10.21 -5.95 4.35
N GLN A 11 -9.53 -4.85 4.05
CA GLN A 11 -10.08 -3.50 4.18
C GLN A 11 -10.53 -3.01 2.80
N ARG A 12 -11.85 -3.05 2.57
CA ARG A 12 -12.48 -2.74 1.28
C ARG A 12 -12.75 -1.25 1.03
N GLN A 13 -12.32 -0.36 1.92
CA GLN A 13 -12.57 1.09 1.81
C GLN A 13 -11.40 1.90 2.34
N MET A 14 -11.01 2.93 1.59
CA MET A 14 -10.26 4.09 2.11
C MET A 14 -11.28 5.08 2.68
N ASP A 15 -11.10 5.47 3.94
CA ASP A 15 -11.88 6.54 4.54
C ASP A 15 -11.45 7.90 3.93
N HIS A 16 -12.36 8.51 3.18
CA HIS A 16 -12.38 9.95 2.87
C HIS A 16 -11.52 10.54 1.75
N ARG A 17 -11.23 9.81 0.66
CA ARG A 17 -11.00 10.50 -0.63
C ARG A 17 -12.27 10.53 -1.47
N PRO A 18 -12.66 11.68 -2.06
CA PRO A 18 -13.61 11.65 -3.16
C PRO A 18 -12.98 10.80 -4.27
N LEU A 19 -13.61 9.66 -4.55
CA LEU A 19 -13.21 8.80 -5.66
C LEU A 19 -13.41 9.59 -6.96
N PRO A 20 -12.45 9.55 -7.90
CA PRO A 20 -12.65 10.07 -9.25
C PRO A 20 -13.94 9.53 -9.87
N ASP A 21 -14.72 10.40 -10.53
CA ASP A 21 -16.01 10.01 -11.16
C ASP A 21 -15.85 8.94 -12.25
N PHE A 22 -14.64 8.74 -12.78
CA PHE A 22 -14.32 7.80 -13.85
C PHE A 22 -12.99 7.08 -13.57
N TYR A 23 -13.08 5.90 -12.94
CA TYR A 23 -11.91 5.06 -12.64
C TYR A 23 -11.33 4.30 -13.83
N MET A 24 -12.22 3.84 -14.71
CA MET A 24 -11.89 2.82 -15.71
C MET A 24 -11.22 3.37 -16.97
N GLU A 25 -10.97 4.67 -17.06
CA GLU A 25 -10.40 5.23 -18.29
C GLU A 25 -8.88 5.45 -18.23
N ASP A 26 -8.23 5.71 -17.08
CA ASP A 26 -6.81 6.15 -17.14
C ASP A 26 -5.85 5.86 -15.96
N PHE A 27 -6.25 5.26 -14.82
CA PHE A 27 -5.32 5.18 -13.66
C PHE A 27 -5.38 3.88 -12.84
N SER A 28 -4.40 3.00 -13.04
CA SER A 28 -4.01 1.97 -12.05
C SER A 28 -3.21 2.61 -10.92
N ILE A 29 -3.53 2.29 -9.66
CA ILE A 29 -2.72 2.70 -8.50
C ILE A 29 -2.02 1.46 -7.97
N LEU A 30 -0.74 1.28 -8.31
CA LEU A 30 0.06 0.21 -7.74
C LEU A 30 0.33 0.48 -6.25
N GLY A 31 0.17 -0.54 -5.42
CA GLY A 31 0.43 -0.49 -3.99
C GLY A 31 0.70 -1.86 -3.39
N PHE A 32 0.96 -1.89 -2.09
CA PHE A 32 1.17 -3.11 -1.33
C PHE A 32 -0.13 -3.56 -0.68
N GLN A 33 -0.62 -4.74 -1.05
CA GLN A 33 -1.70 -5.39 -0.35
C GLN A 33 -1.12 -6.28 0.74
N VAL A 34 -1.45 -5.98 1.99
CA VAL A 34 -0.91 -6.65 3.17
C VAL A 34 -2.00 -7.35 3.98
N SER A 35 -1.65 -8.41 4.68
CA SER A 35 -2.58 -9.09 5.60
C SER A 35 -2.91 -8.25 6.85
N ASP A 36 -1.99 -7.41 7.31
CA ASP A 36 -2.12 -6.56 8.50
C ASP A 36 -1.36 -5.24 8.29
N CYS A 37 -2.10 -4.12 8.17
CA CYS A 37 -1.51 -2.79 7.95
C CYS A 37 -0.73 -2.28 9.17
N HIS A 38 -1.24 -2.52 10.38
CA HIS A 38 -0.59 -2.02 11.59
C HIS A 38 0.75 -2.72 11.80
N ARG A 39 0.79 -4.03 11.56
CA ARG A 39 2.03 -4.79 11.62
C ARG A 39 3.01 -4.38 10.51
N ALA A 40 2.52 -4.14 9.30
CA ALA A 40 3.35 -3.65 8.20
C ALA A 40 3.99 -2.29 8.52
N GLU A 41 3.21 -1.35 9.06
CA GLU A 41 3.69 -0.04 9.50
C GLU A 41 4.81 -0.17 10.54
N GLN A 42 4.61 -1.00 11.57
CA GLN A 42 5.62 -1.24 12.60
C GLN A 42 6.94 -1.78 12.01
N ILE A 43 6.85 -2.76 11.10
CA ILE A 43 8.02 -3.37 10.48
C ILE A 43 8.76 -2.34 9.62
N LEU A 44 8.05 -1.62 8.75
CA LEU A 44 8.65 -0.66 7.83
C LEU A 44 9.25 0.54 8.58
N GLY A 45 8.52 1.08 9.58
CA GLY A 45 9.01 2.15 10.43
C GLY A 45 10.25 1.76 11.24
N ALA A 46 10.32 0.53 11.73
CA ALA A 46 11.50 0.00 12.43
C ALA A 46 12.73 -0.18 11.52
N ASN A 47 12.53 -0.30 10.20
CA ASN A 47 13.58 -0.51 9.21
C ASN A 47 13.90 0.75 8.38
N SER A 48 13.61 1.94 8.93
CA SER A 48 13.94 3.25 8.33
C SER A 48 13.28 3.54 6.98
N PHE A 49 12.19 2.86 6.64
CA PHE A 49 11.38 3.26 5.48
C PHE A 49 10.60 4.54 5.80
N SER A 50 10.58 5.47 4.84
CA SER A 50 9.78 6.69 4.96
C SER A 50 8.31 6.37 4.72
N LEU A 51 7.53 6.50 5.78
CA LEU A 51 6.08 6.30 5.76
C LEU A 51 5.34 7.64 5.76
N LYS A 52 4.20 7.68 5.07
CA LYS A 52 3.31 8.84 5.03
C LYS A 52 1.88 8.39 5.29
N ASP A 53 1.26 9.01 6.28
CA ASP A 53 -0.20 8.93 6.45
C ASP A 53 -0.88 9.76 5.36
N SER A 54 -1.84 9.15 4.67
CA SER A 54 -2.70 9.84 3.71
C SER A 54 -4.13 9.32 3.83
N ASP A 55 -5.00 10.16 4.37
CA ASP A 55 -6.46 9.99 4.37
C ASP A 55 -6.86 8.57 4.84
N GLY A 56 -6.37 8.17 6.02
CA GLY A 56 -6.71 6.87 6.61
C GLY A 56 -5.99 5.66 5.99
N SER A 57 -5.09 5.88 5.03
CA SER A 57 -4.20 4.85 4.46
C SER A 57 -2.74 5.22 4.65
N MET A 58 -1.90 4.25 4.99
CA MET A 58 -0.45 4.42 5.08
C MET A 58 0.16 4.25 3.69
N ALA A 59 1.18 5.01 3.35
CA ALA A 59 1.97 4.81 2.12
C ALA A 59 3.47 4.76 2.43
N VAL A 60 4.21 3.93 1.71
CA VAL A 60 5.68 3.82 1.83
C VAL A 60 6.35 4.48 0.63
N TYR A 61 7.36 5.30 0.90
CA TYR A 61 8.20 5.89 -0.15
C TYR A 61 9.18 4.85 -0.67
N ILE A 62 9.20 4.68 -1.99
CA ILE A 62 10.14 3.80 -2.67
C ILE A 62 10.90 4.60 -3.72
N GLU A 63 12.22 4.62 -3.60
CA GLU A 63 13.10 5.36 -4.49
C GLU A 63 13.36 4.60 -5.80
N THR A 64 13.66 3.30 -5.70
CA THR A 64 14.10 2.44 -6.79
C THR A 64 13.24 1.16 -6.90
N ALA A 65 13.26 0.51 -8.05
CA ALA A 65 12.55 -0.77 -8.24
C ALA A 65 13.03 -1.86 -7.28
N ALA A 66 14.32 -1.89 -6.92
CA ALA A 66 14.86 -2.84 -5.93
C ALA A 66 14.21 -2.65 -4.55
N GLY A 67 13.92 -1.40 -4.16
CA GLY A 67 13.25 -1.11 -2.89
C GLY A 67 11.84 -1.71 -2.78
N ILE A 68 11.20 -2.01 -3.92
CA ILE A 68 9.92 -2.72 -3.92
C ILE A 68 10.13 -4.18 -3.45
N GLU A 69 11.13 -4.86 -4.00
CA GLU A 69 11.46 -6.24 -3.60
C GLU A 69 11.90 -6.30 -2.14
N ASP A 70 12.71 -5.33 -1.70
CA ASP A 70 13.16 -5.20 -0.31
C ASP A 70 11.96 -5.09 0.65
N VAL A 71 10.96 -4.26 0.33
CA VAL A 71 9.74 -4.14 1.14
C VAL A 71 8.96 -5.44 1.19
N VAL A 72 8.77 -6.10 0.04
CA VAL A 72 8.03 -7.37 -0.01
C VAL A 72 8.73 -8.44 0.82
N GLN A 73 10.05 -8.54 0.69
CA GLN A 73 10.84 -9.51 1.44
C GLN A 73 10.80 -9.21 2.95
N LEU A 74 11.03 -7.96 3.33
CA LEU A 74 11.03 -7.54 4.73
C LEU A 74 9.68 -7.82 5.41
N LEU A 75 8.57 -7.52 4.75
CA LEU A 75 7.24 -7.79 5.29
C LEU A 75 7.00 -9.30 5.44
N LYS A 76 7.39 -10.11 4.46
CA LYS A 76 7.29 -11.57 4.52
C LYS A 76 8.12 -12.16 5.67
N GLU A 77 9.35 -11.70 5.84
CA GLU A 77 10.23 -12.09 6.96
C GLU A 77 9.65 -11.68 8.31
N GLY A 78 8.95 -10.54 8.37
CA GLY A 78 8.21 -10.07 9.53
C GLY A 78 6.86 -10.77 9.77
N GLY A 79 6.51 -11.79 8.98
CA GLY A 79 5.28 -12.57 9.10
C GLY A 79 4.04 -11.91 8.50
N VAL A 80 4.20 -10.84 7.71
CA VAL A 80 3.11 -10.15 7.01
C VAL A 80 3.09 -10.63 5.56
N ALA A 81 2.03 -11.36 5.19
CA ALA A 81 1.79 -11.66 3.79
C ALA A 81 1.57 -10.35 3.02
N CYS A 82 2.35 -10.15 1.95
CA CYS A 82 2.41 -8.93 1.15
C CYS A 82 2.58 -9.28 -0.34
N GLU A 83 1.83 -8.57 -1.19
CA GLU A 83 2.00 -8.57 -2.64
C GLU A 83 1.81 -7.15 -3.22
N ILE A 84 2.34 -6.93 -4.43
CA ILE A 84 2.09 -5.70 -5.17
C ILE A 84 0.86 -5.94 -6.03
N ALA A 85 -0.12 -5.05 -5.93
CA ALA A 85 -1.36 -5.13 -6.70
C ALA A 85 -1.78 -3.74 -7.17
N ASP A 86 -2.68 -3.71 -8.16
CA ASP A 86 -3.48 -2.51 -8.41
C ASP A 86 -4.47 -2.36 -7.26
N VAL A 87 -4.15 -1.48 -6.32
CA VAL A 87 -4.95 -1.30 -5.11
C VAL A 87 -6.16 -0.43 -5.37
N ALA A 88 -6.23 0.28 -6.50
CA ALA A 88 -7.41 1.05 -6.80
C ALA A 88 -8.59 0.14 -7.22
N GLU A 89 -8.37 -1.06 -7.75
CA GLU A 89 -9.47 -1.99 -8.08
C GLU A 89 -10.25 -2.39 -6.83
N GLY A 90 -9.55 -2.57 -5.70
CA GLY A 90 -10.16 -2.81 -4.39
C GLY A 90 -10.90 -1.60 -3.81
N MET A 91 -10.70 -0.40 -4.34
CA MET A 91 -11.38 0.83 -3.93
C MET A 91 -12.72 1.06 -4.66
N TYR A 92 -12.93 0.45 -5.84
CA TYR A 92 -14.14 0.67 -6.67
C TYR A 92 -15.19 -0.44 -6.62
N GLN A 93 -14.88 -1.63 -6.07
CA GLN A 93 -15.85 -2.74 -5.95
C GLN A 93 -16.53 -2.81 -4.57
N GLY A 94 -16.66 -1.67 -3.88
CA GLY A 94 -17.38 -1.53 -2.61
C GLY A 94 -18.84 -1.13 -2.78
#